data_AF-A0A7R9W731-F1
#
_entry.id   AF-A0A7R9W731-F1
#
_cell.length_a   1.000
_cell.length_b   1.000
_cell.length_c   1.000
_cell.angle_alpha   90.00
_cell.angle_beta   90.00
_cell.angle_gamma   90.00
#
_symmetry.space_group_name_H-M   'P 1'
#
loop_
_entity.id
_entity.type
_entity.pdbx_description
1 polymer ?
#
loop_
_entity_poly.entity_id
_entity_poly.type
_entity_poly.pdbx_seq_one_letter_code
_entity_poly.pdbx_strand_id
1 'polypeptide(L)'
;EQCLADNEGNNTETIQCMFEKSKEYTDASVQNVAAGVDAFYLIFAGALVYFMQTGFAMLCAGSIRAKNCKNVLLWNLLDSCGGALAFWSVGYAFAYGGDTEGGPTTFIGNSYFFLIGLEDLHLWFFQFAF
;
A
#
# COMPACT_ATOMS: atom_id res chain seq x y z
N GLU A 1 -27.94 -8.15 10.35
CA GLU A 1 -29.40 -8.15 10.59
C GLU A 1 -29.93 -9.44 11.23
N GLN A 2 -29.07 -10.36 11.69
CA GLN A 2 -29.52 -11.69 12.18
C GLN A 2 -30.03 -11.74 13.63
N CYS A 3 -29.61 -10.84 14.52
CA CYS A 3 -29.92 -11.00 15.96
C CYS A 3 -31.36 -10.65 16.38
N LEU A 4 -32.17 -10.05 15.50
CA LEU A 4 -33.58 -9.73 15.77
C LEU A 4 -34.55 -10.87 15.41
N ALA A 5 -34.11 -11.88 14.66
CA ALA A 5 -34.96 -12.95 14.17
C ALA A 5 -35.14 -14.12 15.16
N ASP A 6 -34.28 -14.24 16.18
CA ASP A 6 -34.24 -15.40 17.09
C ASP A 6 -34.81 -15.15 18.50
N ASN A 7 -35.32 -13.95 18.82
CA ASN A 7 -35.68 -13.58 20.21
C ASN A 7 -37.12 -13.06 20.34
N GLU A 8 -38.11 -13.91 20.06
CA GLU A 8 -39.49 -13.68 20.47
C GLU A 8 -39.64 -13.94 21.99
N GLY A 9 -39.37 -12.92 22.82
CA GLY A 9 -40.03 -12.84 24.14
C GLY A 9 -39.22 -12.41 25.36
N ASN A 10 -37.92 -12.13 25.28
CA ASN A 10 -37.15 -11.71 26.46
C ASN A 10 -36.40 -10.39 26.24
N ASN A 11 -36.84 -9.33 26.91
CA ASN A 11 -36.24 -7.99 26.86
C ASN A 11 -34.76 -7.96 27.28
N THR A 12 -34.27 -9.01 27.94
CA THR A 12 -32.86 -9.14 28.35
C THR A 12 -31.95 -9.49 27.17
N GLU A 13 -32.40 -10.33 26.25
CA GLU A 13 -31.59 -10.81 25.11
C GLU A 13 -31.45 -9.75 24.01
N THR A 14 -32.47 -8.89 23.83
CA THR A 14 -32.39 -7.74 22.93
C THR A 14 -31.43 -6.66 23.43
N ILE A 15 -31.37 -6.43 24.74
CA ILE A 15 -30.39 -5.51 25.36
C ILE A 15 -28.97 -6.07 25.20
N GLN A 16 -28.77 -7.39 25.38
CA GLN A 16 -27.46 -8.01 25.14
C GLN A 16 -27.01 -7.94 23.68
N CYS A 17 -27.92 -8.18 22.73
CA CYS A 17 -27.63 -8.01 21.30
C CYS A 17 -27.23 -6.56 20.96
N MET A 18 -27.94 -5.56 21.49
CA MET A 18 -27.62 -4.15 21.25
C MET A 18 -26.26 -3.76 21.84
N PHE A 19 -25.89 -4.32 22.99
CA PHE A 19 -24.57 -4.14 23.61
C PHE A 19 -23.44 -4.82 22.81
N GLU A 20 -23.69 -6.02 22.28
CA GLU A 20 -22.73 -6.73 21.43
C GLU A 20 -22.53 -6.01 20.09
N LYS A 21 -23.62 -5.54 19.47
CA LYS A 21 -23.55 -4.77 18.24
C LYS A 21 -22.84 -3.44 18.45
N SER A 22 -23.07 -2.75 19.58
CA SER A 22 -22.36 -1.51 19.89
C SER A 22 -20.87 -1.73 20.19
N LYS A 23 -20.51 -2.86 20.78
CA LYS A 23 -19.11 -3.31 20.91
C LYS A 23 -18.49 -3.59 19.53
N GLU A 24 -19.19 -4.31 18.64
CA GLU A 24 -18.74 -4.58 17.27
C GLU A 24 -18.55 -3.29 16.46
N TYR A 25 -19.47 -2.31 16.57
CA TYR A 25 -19.29 -0.99 15.95
C TYR A 25 -18.12 -0.21 16.55
N THR A 26 -17.89 -0.33 17.86
CA THR A 26 -16.74 0.31 18.52
C THR A 26 -15.44 -0.32 18.04
N ASP A 27 -15.37 -1.66 17.99
CA ASP A 27 -14.21 -2.39 17.49
C ASP A 27 -13.97 -2.08 16.00
N ALA A 28 -15.01 -2.06 15.17
CA ALA A 28 -14.90 -1.66 13.77
C ALA A 28 -14.42 -0.21 13.61
N SER A 29 -14.89 0.73 14.46
CA SER A 29 -14.42 2.12 14.43
C SER A 29 -12.93 2.23 14.83
N VAL A 30 -12.48 1.44 15.80
CA VAL A 30 -11.07 1.36 16.21
C VAL A 30 -10.23 0.75 15.09
N GLN A 31 -10.72 -0.29 14.40
CA GLN A 31 -10.05 -0.89 13.26
C GLN A 31 -9.90 0.09 12.09
N ASN A 32 -10.93 0.89 11.79
CA ASN A 32 -10.85 1.92 10.73
C ASN A 32 -9.79 2.98 11.05
N VAL A 33 -9.70 3.40 12.32
CA VAL A 33 -8.67 4.36 12.75
C VAL A 33 -7.27 3.74 12.68
N ALA A 34 -7.11 2.48 13.12
CA ALA A 34 -5.85 1.76 13.04
C ALA A 34 -5.38 1.59 11.59
N ALA A 35 -6.27 1.12 10.70
CA ALA A 35 -5.97 0.97 9.27
C ALA A 35 -5.60 2.32 8.61
N GLY A 36 -6.27 3.41 9.00
CA GLY A 36 -5.91 4.75 8.55
C GLY A 36 -4.49 5.14 8.97
N VAL A 37 -4.15 4.93 10.25
CA VAL A 37 -2.80 5.22 10.77
C VAL A 37 -1.72 4.37 10.09
N ASP A 38 -1.99 3.08 9.86
CA ASP A 38 -1.07 2.18 9.17
C ASP A 38 -0.83 2.62 7.73
N ALA A 39 -1.88 3.03 7.01
CA ALA A 39 -1.78 3.59 5.67
C ALA A 39 -0.92 4.87 5.63
N PHE A 40 -1.16 5.81 6.57
CA PHE A 40 -0.33 7.01 6.70
C PHE A 40 1.13 6.68 7.00
N TYR A 41 1.36 5.72 7.89
CA TYR A 41 2.70 5.29 8.25
C TYR A 41 3.44 4.69 7.05
N LEU A 42 2.79 3.83 6.27
CA LEU A 42 3.38 3.22 5.07
C LEU A 42 3.71 4.25 3.99
N ILE A 43 2.83 5.23 3.74
CA ILE A 43 3.11 6.32 2.80
C ILE A 43 4.28 7.17 3.31
N PHE A 44 4.30 7.51 4.60
CA PHE A 44 5.37 8.32 5.18
C PHE A 44 6.72 7.59 5.15
N ALA A 45 6.74 6.30 5.51
CA ALA A 45 7.91 5.46 5.41
C ALA A 45 8.41 5.35 3.96
N GLY A 46 7.50 5.13 2.99
CA GLY A 46 7.83 5.11 1.57
C GLY A 46 8.45 6.43 1.09
N ALA A 47 7.93 7.58 1.53
CA ALA A 47 8.51 8.88 1.20
C ALA A 47 9.95 9.04 1.72
N LEU A 48 10.24 8.52 2.92
CA LEU A 48 11.60 8.52 3.49
C LEU A 48 12.55 7.60 2.73
N VAL A 49 12.10 6.42 2.29
CA VAL A 49 12.93 5.50 1.50
C VAL A 49 13.20 6.07 0.11
N TYR A 50 12.20 6.63 -0.56
CA TYR A 50 12.38 7.30 -1.86
C TYR A 50 13.40 8.46 -1.79
N PHE A 51 13.46 9.14 -0.63
CA PHE A 51 14.47 10.18 -0.38
C PHE A 51 15.91 9.65 -0.40
N MET A 52 16.15 8.34 -0.21
CA MET A 52 17.49 7.74 -0.34
C MET A 52 18.06 7.89 -1.75
N GLN A 53 17.25 7.70 -2.79
CA GLN A 53 17.70 7.83 -4.18
C GLN A 53 18.15 9.27 -4.49
N THR A 54 17.38 10.25 -3.99
CA THR A 54 17.73 11.67 -4.07
C THR A 54 18.95 12.02 -3.21
N GLY A 55 19.11 11.37 -2.06
CA GLY A 55 20.25 11.54 -1.16
C GLY A 55 21.57 11.12 -1.79
N PHE A 56 21.61 9.93 -2.42
CA PHE A 56 22.79 9.48 -3.17
C PHE A 56 23.10 10.40 -4.35
N ALA A 57 22.06 10.86 -5.05
CA ALA A 57 22.24 11.81 -6.15
C ALA A 57 22.90 13.12 -5.70
N MET A 58 22.50 13.66 -4.54
CA MET A 58 23.09 14.87 -3.96
C MET A 58 24.56 14.67 -3.56
N LEU A 59 24.90 13.52 -2.95
CA LEU A 59 26.29 13.21 -2.58
C LEU A 59 27.19 13.03 -3.82
N CYS A 60 26.70 12.36 -4.85
CA CYS A 60 27.40 12.20 -6.13
C CYS A 60 27.55 13.55 -6.86
N ALA A 61 26.50 14.38 -6.84
CA ALA A 61 26.52 15.73 -7.40
C ALA A 61 27.55 16.65 -6.72
N GLY A 62 27.74 16.51 -5.41
CA GLY A 62 28.77 17.24 -4.64
C GLY A 62 30.20 16.75 -4.90
N SER A 63 30.37 15.50 -5.34
CA SER A 63 31.68 14.87 -5.58
C SER A 63 32.21 15.08 -7.00
N ILE A 64 31.39 15.63 -7.91
CA ILE A 64 31.74 15.83 -9.32
C ILE A 64 31.88 17.32 -9.67
N ARG A 65 32.67 17.61 -10.73
CA ARG A 65 32.86 18.98 -11.20
C ARG A 65 31.54 19.57 -11.71
N ALA A 66 31.22 20.80 -11.29
CA ALA A 66 29.96 21.49 -11.62
C ALA A 66 29.60 21.50 -13.11
N LYS A 67 30.60 21.51 -14.00
CA LYS A 67 30.43 21.46 -15.46
C LYS A 67 29.72 20.20 -15.98
N ASN A 68 29.82 19.08 -15.27
CA ASN A 68 29.21 17.79 -15.65
C ASN A 68 28.05 17.39 -14.72
N CYS A 69 27.86 18.11 -13.60
CA CYS A 69 26.89 17.79 -12.56
C CYS A 69 25.44 17.79 -13.06
N LYS A 70 25.08 18.79 -13.88
CA LYS A 70 23.72 18.89 -14.45
C LYS A 70 23.33 17.69 -15.31
N ASN A 71 24.28 17.15 -16.07
CA ASN A 71 24.00 16.00 -16.92
C ASN A 71 23.70 14.77 -16.06
N VAL A 72 24.55 14.48 -15.07
CA VAL A 72 24.37 13.32 -14.17
C VAL A 72 23.09 13.40 -13.34
N LEU A 73 22.74 14.59 -12.83
CA LEU A 73 21.51 14.79 -12.05
C LEU A 73 20.25 14.53 -12.89
N LEU A 74 20.27 14.92 -14.18
CA LEU A 74 19.15 14.70 -15.08
C LEU A 74 18.87 13.21 -15.32
N TRP A 75 19.93 12.41 -15.51
CA TRP A 75 19.79 10.96 -15.65
C TRP A 75 19.27 10.30 -14.38
N ASN A 76 19.72 10.75 -13.21
CA ASN A 76 19.22 10.24 -11.93
C ASN A 76 17.73 10.57 -11.71
N LEU A 77 17.28 11.75 -12.10
CA LEU A 77 15.86 12.11 -12.06
C LEU A 77 15.03 11.28 -13.05
N LEU A 78 15.55 11.07 -14.27
CA LEU A 78 14.87 10.27 -15.30
C LEU A 78 14.74 8.80 -14.90
N ASP A 79 15.73 8.24 -14.20
CA ASP A 79 15.66 6.87 -13.66
C ASP A 79 14.56 6.76 -12.61
N SER A 80 14.46 7.73 -11.71
CA SER A 80 13.42 7.80 -10.68
C SER A 80 12.00 7.90 -11.26
N CYS A 81 11.80 8.75 -12.28
CA CYS A 81 10.52 8.87 -12.97
C CYS A 81 10.20 7.65 -13.84
N GLY A 82 11.22 7.08 -14.51
CA GLY A 82 11.08 5.87 -15.32
C GLY A 82 10.73 4.66 -14.48
N GLY A 83 11.36 4.50 -13.32
CA GLY A 83 11.05 3.47 -12.33
C GLY A 83 9.60 3.55 -11.85
N ALA A 84 9.10 4.77 -11.57
CA ALA A 84 7.70 4.97 -11.17
C ALA A 84 6.71 4.49 -12.23
N LEU A 85 6.94 4.83 -13.50
CA LEU A 85 6.07 4.43 -14.60
C LEU A 85 6.16 2.93 -14.91
N ALA A 86 7.36 2.35 -14.81
CA ALA A 86 7.59 0.92 -15.00
C ALA A 86 6.92 0.11 -13.87
N PHE A 87 7.04 0.55 -12.63
CA PHE A 87 6.44 -0.13 -11.48
C PHE A 87 4.91 0.01 -11.44
N TRP A 88 4.38 1.14 -11.90
CA TRP A 88 2.94 1.37 -12.07
C TRP A 88 2.31 0.48 -13.15
N SER A 89 2.97 0.32 -14.30
CA SER A 89 2.41 -0.41 -15.44
C SER A 89 2.49 -1.93 -15.28
N VAL A 90 3.66 -2.47 -14.92
CA VAL A 90 3.92 -3.92 -14.91
C VAL A 90 4.64 -4.41 -13.66
N GLY A 91 5.35 -3.55 -12.92
CA GLY A 91 6.19 -4.01 -11.80
C GLY A 91 5.40 -4.63 -10.66
N TYR A 92 4.27 -4.04 -10.28
CA TYR A 92 3.42 -4.62 -9.24
C TYR A 92 2.75 -5.93 -9.69
N ALA A 93 2.31 -5.98 -10.95
CA ALA A 93 1.68 -7.16 -11.54
C ALA A 93 2.64 -8.37 -11.56
N PHE A 94 3.93 -8.15 -11.82
CA PHE A 94 4.91 -9.23 -11.83
C PHE A 94 5.35 -9.69 -10.43
N ALA A 95 5.40 -8.77 -9.46
CA ALA A 95 5.85 -9.07 -8.11
C ALA A 95 4.76 -9.70 -7.22
N TYR A 96 3.50 -9.26 -7.36
CA TYR A 96 2.37 -9.69 -6.52
C TYR A 96 1.16 -10.18 -7.31
N GLY A 97 1.21 -10.19 -8.64
CA GLY A 97 0.18 -10.85 -9.42
C GLY A 97 0.29 -12.37 -9.31
N GLY A 98 -0.85 -13.06 -9.37
CA GLY A 98 -0.85 -14.51 -9.57
C GLY A 98 -0.85 -15.39 -8.32
N ASP A 99 -1.12 -14.84 -7.13
CA ASP A 99 -1.51 -15.66 -5.97
C ASP A 99 -2.91 -16.24 -6.18
N THR A 100 -2.97 -17.31 -6.98
CA THR A 100 -4.11 -18.23 -6.95
C THR A 100 -3.76 -19.27 -5.90
N GLU A 101 -4.39 -19.18 -4.73
CA GLU A 101 -4.36 -20.25 -3.74
C GLU A 101 -4.78 -21.57 -4.43
N GLY A 102 -3.79 -22.43 -4.75
CA GLY A 102 -4.01 -23.73 -5.39
C GLY A 102 -3.68 -23.87 -6.89
N GLY A 103 -3.10 -22.84 -7.54
CA GLY A 103 -2.61 -22.93 -8.93
C GLY A 103 -1.13 -23.36 -9.04
N PRO A 104 -0.63 -23.78 -10.22
CA PRO A 104 0.79 -24.04 -10.42
C PRO A 104 1.61 -22.77 -10.12
N THR A 105 2.64 -22.90 -9.29
CA THR A 105 3.53 -21.79 -8.89
C THR A 105 4.07 -21.08 -10.13
N THR A 106 3.54 -19.90 -10.43
CA THR A 106 3.96 -19.13 -11.59
C THR A 106 5.08 -18.20 -11.16
N PHE A 107 6.24 -18.28 -11.83
CA PHE A 107 7.42 -17.46 -11.52
C PHE A 107 7.18 -15.94 -11.75
N ILE A 108 6.15 -15.60 -12.53
CA ILE A 108 5.78 -14.23 -12.88
C ILE A 108 4.28 -14.06 -12.67
N GLY A 109 3.90 -12.99 -11.98
CA GLY A 109 2.49 -12.67 -11.80
C GLY A 109 1.77 -12.26 -13.08
N ASN A 110 0.53 -12.73 -13.24
CA ASN A 110 -0.29 -12.50 -14.45
C ASN A 110 -1.57 -11.69 -14.15
N SER A 111 -1.65 -11.07 -12.98
CA SER A 111 -2.83 -10.31 -12.52
C SER A 111 -2.40 -8.91 -12.06
N TYR A 112 -3.33 -7.95 -12.06
CA TYR A 112 -3.12 -6.56 -11.62
C TYR A 112 -2.22 -5.68 -12.52
N PHE A 113 -2.23 -5.90 -13.84
CA PHE A 113 -1.62 -4.97 -14.79
C PHE A 113 -2.26 -3.58 -14.71
N PHE A 114 -1.45 -2.52 -14.78
CA PHE A 114 -1.89 -1.13 -14.59
C PHE A 114 -2.61 -0.83 -13.27
N LEU A 115 -2.40 -1.65 -12.22
CA LEU A 115 -3.06 -1.50 -10.93
C LEU A 115 -4.60 -1.67 -10.98
N ILE A 116 -5.12 -2.26 -12.05
CA ILE A 116 -6.56 -2.48 -12.20
C ILE A 116 -7.02 -3.54 -11.19
N GLY A 117 -7.93 -3.16 -10.30
CA GLY A 117 -8.55 -4.04 -9.30
C GLY A 117 -7.79 -4.15 -7.97
N LEU A 118 -6.84 -3.25 -7.69
CA LEU A 118 -6.15 -3.20 -6.40
C LEU A 118 -6.86 -2.26 -5.42
N GLU A 119 -7.21 -2.75 -4.24
CA GLU A 119 -7.78 -1.92 -3.17
C GLU A 119 -6.68 -1.30 -2.28
N ASP A 120 -5.53 -1.95 -2.15
CA ASP A 120 -4.43 -1.54 -1.26
C ASP A 120 -3.31 -0.75 -1.96
N LEU A 121 -3.63 0.46 -2.43
CA LEU A 121 -2.65 1.36 -3.08
C LEU A 121 -1.49 1.77 -2.15
N HIS A 122 -1.70 1.75 -0.83
CA HIS A 122 -0.68 2.06 0.17
C HIS A 122 0.51 1.10 0.13
N LEU A 123 0.26 -0.19 -0.10
CA LEU A 123 1.30 -1.21 -0.22
C LEU A 123 2.06 -1.11 -1.54
N TRP A 124 1.35 -0.78 -2.63
CA TRP A 124 1.98 -0.48 -3.91
C TRP A 124 3.00 0.64 -3.79
N PHE A 125 2.61 1.76 -3.17
CA PHE A 125 3.50 2.92 -3.02
C PHE A 125 4.72 2.60 -2.15
N PHE A 126 4.53 1.86 -1.05
CA PHE A 126 5.63 1.45 -0.19
C PHE A 126 6.64 0.56 -0.93
N GLN A 127 6.16 -0.39 -1.73
CA GLN A 127 7.05 -1.27 -2.50
C GLN A 127 7.73 -0.54 -3.67
N PHE A 128 7.04 0.40 -4.31
CA PHE A 128 7.64 1.27 -5.32
C PHE A 128 8.82 2.07 -4.77
N ALA A 129 8.72 2.52 -3.51
CA ALA A 129 9.74 3.35 -2.91
C ALA A 129 11.05 2.60 -2.57
N PHE A 130 11.03 1.26 -2.55
CA PHE A 130 12.24 0.42 -2.43
C PHE A 130 13.00 0.34 -3.75
#